data_AF-A0A9W9T0U7-F1
#
_entry.id   AF-A0A9W9T0U7-F1
#
_cell.length_a   1.000
_cell.length_b   1.000
_cell.length_c   1.000
_cell.angle_alpha   90.00
_cell.angle_beta   90.00
_cell.angle_gamma   90.00
#
_symmetry.space_group_name_H-M   'P 1'
#
loop_
_entity.id
_entity.type
_entity.pdbx_description
1 polymer ?
#
loop_
_entity_poly.entity_id
_entity_poly.type
_entity_poly.pdbx_seq_one_letter_code
_entity_poly.pdbx_strand_id
1 'polypeptide(L)'
;MLHRALLQAVFAASALAIPLDLKPAQSLQKRTNPSIDDGYSDQERTQITDAFKDALQMASYVQLIPASIVDPIFAKYFDPKDKDTVMKVFSNISGGDPNSPVGSDILGKISIVTDYEDADGEYACDGSTMAELRDWDSDNPKIVICKKAGFGHGGIAKGYDGVPKVVCENFDPRMSWKMETLGSILLHEYTHYTNLVAPPLDKETDDLAYGVSGVRAYDKSLATNNADSYSWFAVEVLWSVICSEEYEDPTDADNDDPNCE
;
A
#
# COMPACT_ATOMS: atom_id res chain seq x y z
N MET A 1 -21.43 -51.42 -40.09
CA MET A 1 -20.22 -50.93 -39.40
C MET A 1 -19.72 -49.70 -40.14
N LEU A 2 -19.91 -48.50 -39.60
CA LEU A 2 -19.08 -47.33 -39.93
C LEU A 2 -19.31 -46.28 -38.83
N HIS A 3 -18.24 -45.92 -38.14
CA HIS A 3 -18.19 -44.95 -37.04
C HIS A 3 -18.45 -43.52 -37.55
N ARG A 4 -19.22 -42.72 -36.80
CA ARG A 4 -19.16 -41.25 -36.86
C ARG A 4 -18.53 -40.75 -35.55
N ALA A 5 -17.28 -40.31 -35.65
CA ALA A 5 -16.57 -39.63 -34.58
C ALA A 5 -17.06 -38.19 -34.47
N LEU A 6 -17.40 -37.78 -33.24
CA LEU A 6 -17.72 -36.40 -32.87
C LEU A 6 -16.38 -35.69 -32.62
N LEU A 7 -16.07 -34.65 -33.39
CA LEU A 7 -14.92 -33.78 -33.13
C LEU A 7 -15.36 -32.67 -32.16
N GLN A 8 -14.86 -32.70 -30.93
CA GLN A 8 -14.93 -31.56 -30.01
C GLN A 8 -13.81 -30.57 -30.36
N ALA A 9 -14.17 -29.35 -30.74
CA ALA A 9 -13.24 -28.25 -30.88
C ALA A 9 -13.04 -27.59 -29.51
N VAL A 10 -11.84 -27.72 -28.94
CA VAL A 10 -11.39 -26.96 -27.77
C VAL A 10 -10.83 -25.63 -28.30
N PHE A 11 -11.48 -24.51 -27.94
CA PHE A 11 -10.89 -23.19 -28.14
C PHE A 11 -9.92 -22.92 -26.98
N ALA A 12 -8.62 -23.03 -27.24
CA ALA A 12 -7.60 -22.48 -26.37
C ALA A 12 -7.50 -20.97 -26.66
N ALA A 13 -7.97 -20.14 -25.72
CA ALA A 13 -7.70 -18.72 -25.74
C ALA A 13 -6.26 -18.49 -25.28
N SER A 14 -5.33 -18.33 -26.23
CA SER A 14 -3.99 -17.87 -25.93
C SER A 14 -4.05 -16.39 -25.54
N ALA A 15 -3.98 -16.10 -24.24
CA ALA A 15 -3.66 -14.77 -23.75
C ALA A 15 -2.23 -14.44 -24.19
N LEU A 16 -2.09 -13.54 -25.16
CA LEU A 16 -0.82 -12.95 -25.53
C LEU A 16 -0.35 -12.10 -24.35
N ALA A 17 0.58 -12.62 -23.55
CA ALA A 17 1.37 -11.82 -22.63
C ALA A 17 2.14 -10.79 -23.47
N ILE A 18 1.75 -9.52 -23.38
CA ILE A 18 2.53 -8.43 -23.97
C ILE A 18 3.76 -8.26 -23.08
N PRO A 19 4.99 -8.46 -23.58
CA PRO A 19 6.17 -8.12 -22.81
C PRO A 19 6.25 -6.59 -22.69
N LEU A 20 6.08 -6.10 -21.46
CA LEU A 20 6.39 -4.71 -21.11
C LEU A 20 7.91 -4.51 -21.21
N ASP A 21 8.37 -4.02 -22.35
CA ASP A 21 9.76 -3.61 -22.57
C ASP A 21 9.99 -2.21 -21.95
N LEU A 22 10.20 -2.18 -20.63
CA LEU A 22 10.57 -0.97 -19.89
C LEU A 22 12.07 -0.69 -20.09
N LYS A 23 12.40 0.23 -21.00
CA LYS A 23 13.76 0.76 -21.13
C LYS A 23 14.05 1.78 -20.02
N PRO A 24 15.23 1.75 -19.39
CA PRO A 24 15.57 2.66 -18.32
C PRO A 24 15.95 4.04 -18.90
N ALA A 25 15.10 5.03 -18.67
CA ALA A 25 15.49 6.42 -18.82
C ALA A 25 16.31 6.84 -17.58
N GLN A 26 17.64 6.81 -17.66
CA GLN A 26 18.50 7.51 -16.71
C GLN A 26 18.46 9.02 -17.02
N SER A 27 17.37 9.67 -16.63
CA SER A 27 17.38 11.09 -16.29
C SER A 27 17.70 11.17 -14.79
N LEU A 28 18.62 12.06 -14.38
CA LEU A 28 18.80 12.41 -12.97
C LEU A 28 17.55 13.17 -12.50
N GLN A 29 16.45 12.45 -12.32
CA GLN A 29 15.28 12.97 -11.65
C GLN A 29 15.67 13.21 -10.19
N LYS A 30 15.34 14.41 -9.71
CA LYS A 30 15.42 14.76 -8.29
C LYS A 30 14.76 13.63 -7.50
N ARG A 31 15.47 13.08 -6.50
CA ARG A 31 14.87 12.07 -5.62
C ARG A 31 13.67 12.73 -4.93
N THR A 32 12.50 12.22 -5.24
CA THR A 32 11.18 12.53 -4.68
C THR A 32 10.89 11.70 -3.42
N ASN A 33 11.75 10.72 -3.11
CA ASN A 33 11.59 9.93 -1.90
C ASN A 33 11.81 10.80 -0.65
N PRO A 34 11.12 10.48 0.46
CA PRO A 34 11.40 11.06 1.77
C PRO A 34 12.88 10.93 2.15
N SER A 35 13.37 11.89 2.93
CA SER A 35 14.72 11.79 3.51
C SER A 35 14.73 10.79 4.67
N ILE A 36 15.87 10.17 4.97
CA ILE A 36 15.99 9.19 6.06
C ILE A 36 17.07 9.67 7.02
N ASP A 37 16.69 9.87 8.28
CA ASP A 37 17.59 10.34 9.33
C ASP A 37 18.70 9.33 9.65
N ASP A 38 19.74 9.81 10.34
CA ASP A 38 20.96 9.05 10.54
C ASP A 38 20.90 7.96 11.61
N GLY A 39 19.84 7.96 12.43
CA GLY A 39 19.66 7.04 13.55
C GLY A 39 19.28 5.60 13.18
N TYR A 40 19.04 5.31 11.89
CA TYR A 40 18.69 3.98 11.41
C TYR A 40 19.90 3.13 11.02
N SER A 41 19.84 1.84 11.30
CA SER A 41 20.79 0.84 10.83
C SER A 41 20.76 0.67 9.31
N ASP A 42 21.81 0.07 8.74
CA ASP A 42 21.87 -0.19 7.29
C ASP A 42 20.71 -1.06 6.80
N GLN A 43 20.27 -2.02 7.62
CA GLN A 43 19.10 -2.83 7.31
C GLN A 43 17.83 -1.98 7.31
N GLU A 44 17.55 -1.22 8.38
CA GLU A 44 16.36 -0.36 8.46
C GLU A 44 16.31 0.64 7.29
N ARG A 45 17.43 1.26 6.93
CA ARG A 45 17.52 2.15 5.75
C ARG A 45 17.19 1.43 4.44
N THR A 46 17.61 0.17 4.31
CA THR A 46 17.27 -0.66 3.15
C THR A 46 15.77 -0.97 3.14
N GLN A 47 15.20 -1.35 4.28
CA GLN A 47 13.76 -1.58 4.45
C GLN A 47 12.95 -0.35 4.06
N ILE A 48 13.29 0.83 4.60
CA ILE A 48 12.63 2.10 4.27
C ILE A 48 12.73 2.41 2.77
N THR A 49 13.92 2.26 2.19
CA THR A 49 14.14 2.55 0.76
C THR A 49 13.32 1.64 -0.15
N ASP A 50 13.17 0.37 0.22
CA ASP A 50 12.34 -0.57 -0.51
C ASP A 50 10.85 -0.33 -0.27
N ALA A 51 10.45 0.02 0.95
CA ALA A 51 9.09 0.39 1.30
C ALA A 51 8.59 1.61 0.49
N PHE A 52 9.46 2.60 0.24
CA PHE A 52 9.11 3.71 -0.68
C PHE A 52 8.73 3.21 -2.07
N LYS A 53 9.50 2.27 -2.63
CA LYS A 53 9.22 1.71 -3.95
C LYS A 53 7.95 0.87 -3.93
N ASP A 54 7.75 0.09 -2.88
CA ASP A 54 6.60 -0.79 -2.72
C ASP A 54 5.30 0.04 -2.58
N ALA A 55 5.32 1.13 -1.81
CA ALA A 55 4.21 2.10 -1.70
C ALA A 55 3.83 2.70 -3.05
N LEU A 56 4.83 3.15 -3.83
CA LEU A 56 4.63 3.71 -5.16
C LEU A 56 4.13 2.64 -6.15
N GLN A 57 4.62 1.41 -6.05
CA GLN A 57 4.15 0.29 -6.85
C GLN A 57 2.67 0.01 -6.58
N MET A 58 2.26 -0.05 -5.30
CA MET A 58 0.85 -0.23 -4.91
C MET A 58 -0.03 0.91 -5.44
N ALA A 59 0.38 2.17 -5.25
CA ALA A 59 -0.35 3.32 -5.77
C ALA A 59 -0.46 3.33 -7.31
N SER A 60 0.51 2.78 -8.03
CA SER A 60 0.43 2.59 -9.48
C SER A 60 -0.49 1.45 -9.89
N TYR A 61 -0.43 0.31 -9.19
CA TYR A 61 -1.22 -0.88 -9.54
C TYR A 61 -2.71 -0.58 -9.55
N VAL A 62 -3.22 0.13 -8.55
CA VAL A 62 -4.65 0.51 -8.50
C VAL A 62 -5.10 1.35 -9.70
N GLN A 63 -4.18 2.06 -10.37
CA GLN A 63 -4.45 2.89 -11.54
C GLN A 63 -4.24 2.16 -12.88
N LEU A 64 -3.34 1.18 -12.94
CA LEU A 64 -2.98 0.48 -14.19
C LEU A 64 -3.82 -0.77 -14.46
N ILE A 65 -4.35 -1.39 -13.41
CA ILE A 65 -5.02 -2.69 -13.52
C ILE A 65 -6.43 -2.50 -14.10
N PRO A 66 -6.92 -3.43 -14.94
CA PRO A 66 -8.24 -3.31 -15.55
C PRO A 66 -9.36 -3.13 -14.50
N ALA A 67 -10.33 -2.29 -14.83
CA ALA A 67 -11.52 -2.03 -14.00
C ALA A 67 -12.28 -3.32 -13.63
N SER A 68 -12.22 -4.37 -14.47
CA SER A 68 -12.84 -5.67 -14.17
C SER A 68 -12.25 -6.36 -12.93
N ILE A 69 -11.01 -6.04 -12.54
CA ILE A 69 -10.36 -6.53 -11.32
C ILE A 69 -10.48 -5.48 -10.21
N VAL A 70 -10.23 -4.21 -10.54
CA VAL A 70 -10.19 -3.13 -9.54
C VAL A 70 -11.57 -2.83 -8.96
N ASP A 71 -12.63 -2.79 -9.77
CA ASP A 71 -13.95 -2.30 -9.32
C ASP A 71 -14.62 -3.21 -8.30
N PRO A 72 -14.59 -4.56 -8.44
CA PRO A 72 -15.07 -5.45 -7.39
C PRO A 72 -14.32 -5.28 -6.07
N ILE A 73 -12.99 -5.08 -6.09
CA ILE A 73 -12.18 -4.86 -4.89
C ILE A 73 -12.48 -3.48 -4.30
N PHE A 74 -12.54 -2.44 -5.14
CA PHE A 74 -12.84 -1.07 -4.72
C PHE A 74 -14.15 -0.99 -3.92
N ALA A 75 -15.21 -1.66 -4.42
CA ALA A 75 -16.50 -1.69 -3.76
C ALA A 75 -16.49 -2.38 -2.38
N LYS A 76 -15.42 -3.09 -2.03
CA LYS A 76 -15.23 -3.66 -0.69
C LYS A 76 -14.75 -2.64 0.33
N TYR A 77 -14.03 -1.60 -0.11
CA TYR A 77 -13.36 -0.60 0.76
C TYR A 77 -14.02 0.78 0.73
N PHE A 78 -14.59 1.17 -0.40
CA PHE A 78 -15.11 2.52 -0.64
C PHE A 78 -16.51 2.50 -1.25
N ASP A 79 -17.23 3.62 -1.14
CA ASP A 79 -18.47 3.83 -1.89
C ASP A 79 -18.09 4.02 -3.38
N PRO A 80 -18.69 3.26 -4.31
CA PRO A 80 -18.40 3.37 -5.75
C PRO A 80 -18.43 4.78 -6.33
N LYS A 81 -19.21 5.70 -5.74
CA LYS A 81 -19.27 7.11 -6.19
C LYS A 81 -17.95 7.87 -5.98
N ASP A 82 -17.13 7.43 -5.03
CA ASP A 82 -15.90 8.13 -4.61
C ASP A 82 -14.67 7.69 -5.40
N LYS A 83 -14.84 6.80 -6.39
CA LYS A 83 -13.76 6.18 -7.16
C LYS A 83 -12.81 7.20 -7.79
N ASP A 84 -13.32 8.23 -8.44
CA ASP A 84 -12.47 9.25 -9.08
C ASP A 84 -11.64 10.02 -8.05
N THR A 85 -12.23 10.33 -6.88
CA THR A 85 -11.54 10.98 -5.75
C THR A 85 -10.42 10.10 -5.22
N VAL A 86 -10.70 8.82 -4.94
CA VAL A 86 -9.71 7.87 -4.43
C VAL A 86 -8.57 7.65 -5.43
N MET A 87 -8.90 7.46 -6.71
CA MET A 87 -7.89 7.30 -7.77
C MET A 87 -7.01 8.55 -7.92
N LYS A 88 -7.58 9.74 -7.70
CA LYS A 88 -6.82 10.98 -7.72
C LYS A 88 -5.88 11.12 -6.53
N VAL A 89 -6.22 10.60 -5.34
CA VAL A 89 -5.28 10.47 -4.21
C VAL A 89 -4.09 9.58 -4.59
N PHE A 90 -4.35 8.38 -5.13
CA PHE A 90 -3.26 7.49 -5.59
C PHE A 90 -2.40 8.14 -6.68
N SER A 91 -3.01 8.87 -7.60
CA SER A 91 -2.30 9.65 -8.63
C SER A 91 -1.41 10.73 -8.02
N ASN A 92 -1.87 11.44 -6.98
CA ASN A 92 -1.05 12.40 -6.27
C ASN A 92 0.13 11.71 -5.58
N ILE A 93 -0.06 10.56 -4.96
CA ILE A 93 1.04 9.79 -4.32
C ILE A 93 2.05 9.34 -5.37
N SER A 94 1.59 8.74 -6.47
CA SER A 94 2.46 8.19 -7.53
C SER A 94 3.18 9.24 -8.38
N GLY A 95 2.77 10.51 -8.29
CA GLY A 95 3.34 11.62 -9.08
C GLY A 95 2.68 11.82 -10.45
N GLY A 96 1.45 11.33 -10.63
CA GLY A 96 0.60 11.63 -11.78
C GLY A 96 0.66 10.62 -12.93
N ASP A 97 1.84 10.10 -13.30
CA ASP A 97 1.96 9.04 -14.32
C ASP A 97 2.09 7.67 -13.66
N PRO A 98 1.04 6.83 -13.69
CA PRO A 98 1.10 5.51 -13.08
C PRO A 98 2.04 4.53 -13.83
N ASN A 99 2.43 4.79 -15.09
CA ASN A 99 3.38 3.95 -15.82
C ASN A 99 4.84 4.25 -15.47
N SER A 100 5.10 5.40 -14.84
CA SER A 100 6.41 5.81 -14.38
C SER A 100 6.26 6.42 -12.98
N PRO A 101 5.91 5.62 -11.96
CA PRO A 101 5.71 6.11 -10.61
C PRO A 101 7.05 6.49 -10.00
N VAL A 102 7.40 7.75 -10.18
CA VAL A 102 8.55 8.35 -9.54
C VAL A 102 8.19 8.89 -8.16
N GLY A 103 6.90 8.94 -7.82
CA GLY A 103 6.41 9.59 -6.60
C GLY A 103 6.28 11.10 -6.79
N SER A 104 5.34 11.72 -6.07
CA SER A 104 5.20 13.18 -6.11
C SER A 104 6.40 13.89 -5.50
N ASP A 105 6.76 15.04 -6.04
CA ASP A 105 7.76 15.95 -5.47
C ASP A 105 7.44 16.32 -4.00
N ILE A 106 6.16 16.25 -3.62
CA ILE A 106 5.68 16.53 -2.27
C ILE A 106 6.16 15.47 -1.28
N LEU A 107 6.33 14.20 -1.69
CA LEU A 107 6.88 13.14 -0.84
C LEU A 107 8.31 13.46 -0.39
N GLY A 108 9.07 14.21 -1.20
CA GLY A 108 10.44 14.62 -0.87
C GLY A 108 10.52 15.65 0.27
N LYS A 109 9.37 16.17 0.73
CA LYS A 109 9.26 17.02 1.92
C LYS A 109 9.18 16.21 3.22
N ILE A 110 8.83 14.92 3.14
CA ILE A 110 8.72 14.04 4.31
C ILE A 110 10.13 13.66 4.78
N SER A 111 10.31 13.57 6.09
CA SER A 111 11.51 12.99 6.70
C SER A 111 11.14 11.76 7.54
N ILE A 112 11.81 10.63 7.31
CA ILE A 112 11.72 9.46 8.18
C ILE A 112 12.70 9.64 9.32
N VAL A 113 12.21 9.72 10.54
CA VAL A 113 13.00 10.07 11.73
C VAL A 113 12.85 9.02 12.82
N THR A 114 13.89 8.85 13.64
CA THR A 114 13.75 8.02 14.84
C THR A 114 12.74 8.62 15.80
N ASP A 115 12.07 7.75 16.56
CA ASP A 115 11.05 8.14 17.53
C ASP A 115 11.55 9.20 18.53
N TYR A 116 10.67 10.15 18.86
CA TYR A 116 10.96 11.34 19.66
C TYR A 116 9.71 11.80 20.41
N GLU A 117 9.88 12.53 21.51
CA GLU A 117 8.76 13.13 22.24
C GLU A 117 8.14 14.26 21.42
N ASP A 118 6.82 14.28 21.30
CA ASP A 118 6.07 15.41 20.75
C ASP A 118 6.02 16.61 21.72
N ALA A 119 5.16 17.59 21.43
CA ALA A 119 5.01 18.78 22.28
C ALA A 119 4.41 18.48 23.67
N ASP A 120 3.68 17.37 23.80
CA ASP A 120 3.04 16.92 25.03
C ASP A 120 3.92 15.91 25.82
N GLY A 121 5.07 15.52 25.24
CA GLY A 121 6.02 14.61 25.85
C GLY A 121 5.77 13.13 25.50
N GLU A 122 4.98 12.86 24.46
CA GLU A 122 4.56 11.51 24.07
C GLU A 122 5.37 10.99 22.86
N TYR A 123 5.79 9.73 22.96
CA TYR A 123 6.46 8.99 21.89
C TYR A 123 5.42 8.32 20.98
N ALA A 124 5.74 8.17 19.70
CA ALA A 124 4.84 7.52 18.74
C ALA A 124 4.73 6.01 19.00
N CYS A 125 5.84 5.39 19.38
CA CYS A 125 5.92 3.94 19.47
C CYS A 125 5.49 3.42 20.84
N ASP A 126 4.33 2.77 20.88
CA ASP A 126 3.72 2.24 22.10
C ASP A 126 3.71 0.70 22.21
N GLY A 127 4.24 0.01 21.19
CA GLY A 127 4.24 -1.46 21.08
C GLY A 127 3.30 -1.97 19.98
N SER A 128 2.26 -1.22 19.68
CA SER A 128 1.27 -1.51 18.62
C SER A 128 1.32 -0.56 17.43
N THR A 129 1.77 0.68 17.60
CA THR A 129 1.94 1.63 16.49
C THR A 129 3.01 1.12 15.51
N MET A 130 2.65 0.97 14.24
CA MET A 130 3.60 0.56 13.19
C MET A 130 4.41 1.75 12.68
N ALA A 131 3.72 2.86 12.39
CA ALA A 131 4.27 4.14 12.03
C ALA A 131 3.31 5.26 12.44
N GLU A 132 3.79 6.50 12.42
CA GLU A 132 2.97 7.69 12.66
C GLU A 132 3.51 8.88 11.85
N LEU A 133 2.65 9.54 11.10
CA LEU A 133 2.91 10.85 10.50
C LEU A 133 2.64 11.98 11.51
N ARG A 134 3.70 12.72 11.84
CA ARG A 134 3.65 13.95 12.63
C ARG A 134 3.75 15.19 11.77
N ASP A 135 3.20 16.29 12.29
CA ASP A 135 3.17 17.60 11.63
C ASP A 135 2.52 17.51 10.23
N TRP A 136 1.40 16.78 10.13
CA TRP A 136 0.75 16.33 8.89
C TRP A 136 0.20 17.45 7.99
N ASP A 137 0.06 18.67 8.49
CA ASP A 137 -0.32 19.87 7.73
C ASP A 137 0.88 20.78 7.43
N SER A 138 2.08 20.42 7.90
CA SER A 138 3.29 21.23 7.77
C SER A 138 3.99 21.08 6.42
N ASP A 139 4.97 21.94 6.18
CA ASP A 139 5.83 21.86 4.99
C ASP A 139 6.89 20.74 5.04
N ASN A 140 7.17 20.19 6.23
CA ASN A 140 8.21 19.17 6.42
C ASN A 140 7.72 18.14 7.45
N PRO A 141 6.66 17.38 7.14
CA PRO A 141 6.13 16.38 8.05
C PRO A 141 7.15 15.26 8.29
N LYS A 142 6.97 14.54 9.39
CA LYS A 142 7.89 13.50 9.82
C LYS A 142 7.16 12.19 10.02
N ILE A 143 7.66 11.11 9.43
CA ILE A 143 7.18 9.77 9.74
C ILE A 143 8.12 9.14 10.75
N VAL A 144 7.56 8.66 11.85
CA VAL A 144 8.24 7.74 12.77
C VAL A 144 7.86 6.32 12.37
N ILE A 145 8.84 5.42 12.25
CA ILE A 145 8.60 3.98 12.04
C ILE A 145 9.06 3.23 13.28
N CYS A 146 8.17 2.41 13.85
CA CYS A 146 8.42 1.72 15.09
C CYS A 146 9.19 0.42 14.90
N LYS A 147 10.12 0.12 15.81
CA LYS A 147 11.13 -0.95 15.66
C LYS A 147 10.55 -2.36 15.49
N LYS A 148 9.55 -2.73 16.30
CA LYS A 148 8.95 -4.07 16.23
C LYS A 148 7.77 -4.07 15.26
N ALA A 149 6.72 -3.32 15.59
CA ALA A 149 5.50 -3.23 14.79
C ALA A 149 5.76 -2.77 13.34
N GLY A 150 6.55 -1.72 13.11
CA GLY A 150 6.88 -1.27 11.75
C GLY A 150 7.89 -2.18 11.04
N PHE A 151 9.12 -2.28 11.55
CA PHE A 151 10.19 -3.04 10.88
C PHE A 151 10.06 -4.58 10.99
N GLY A 152 9.02 -5.09 11.66
CA GLY A 152 8.63 -6.50 11.62
C GLY A 152 7.99 -6.93 10.29
N HIS A 153 7.70 -5.97 9.41
CA HIS A 153 7.08 -6.20 8.12
C HIS A 153 8.08 -6.21 6.97
N GLY A 154 8.04 -7.27 6.16
CA GLY A 154 8.83 -7.38 4.93
C GLY A 154 8.36 -6.44 3.83
N GLY A 155 9.04 -6.53 2.69
CA GLY A 155 8.61 -5.88 1.45
C GLY A 155 7.95 -6.87 0.48
N ILE A 156 7.47 -6.35 -0.65
CA ILE A 156 6.88 -7.15 -1.74
C ILE A 156 7.96 -8.10 -2.28
N ALA A 157 7.83 -9.39 -1.95
CA ALA A 157 8.81 -10.43 -2.26
C ALA A 157 10.23 -10.18 -1.71
N LYS A 158 10.38 -9.34 -0.67
CA LYS A 158 11.66 -8.99 -0.04
C LYS A 158 11.60 -9.26 1.46
N GLY A 159 12.60 -9.96 1.99
CA GLY A 159 12.78 -10.20 3.42
C GLY A 159 14.10 -9.63 3.91
N TYR A 160 14.26 -9.54 5.23
CA TYR A 160 15.42 -8.95 5.89
C TYR A 160 15.88 -9.84 7.04
N ASP A 161 17.00 -9.53 7.71
CA ASP A 161 17.45 -10.35 8.83
C ASP A 161 16.38 -10.36 9.94
N GLY A 162 15.89 -11.55 10.28
CA GLY A 162 14.79 -11.74 11.22
C GLY A 162 13.38 -11.37 10.71
N VAL A 163 13.24 -10.88 9.47
CA VAL A 163 11.97 -10.38 8.93
C VAL A 163 11.57 -11.16 7.66
N PRO A 164 10.44 -11.89 7.67
CA PRO A 164 10.02 -12.69 6.52
C PRO A 164 9.62 -11.81 5.34
N LYS A 165 9.79 -12.35 4.13
CA LYS A 165 9.25 -11.72 2.90
C LYS A 165 7.73 -11.89 2.84
N VAL A 166 7.06 -10.89 2.25
CA VAL A 166 5.61 -10.94 1.99
C VAL A 166 5.40 -11.50 0.59
N VAL A 167 4.83 -12.71 0.50
CA VAL A 167 4.68 -13.48 -0.75
C VAL A 167 3.44 -14.38 -0.70
N CYS A 168 2.89 -14.68 -1.89
CA CYS A 168 1.66 -15.46 -2.07
C CYS A 168 1.66 -16.81 -1.35
N GLU A 169 2.80 -17.50 -1.26
CA GLU A 169 2.86 -18.84 -0.65
C GLU A 169 2.60 -18.84 0.86
N ASN A 170 2.63 -17.67 1.50
CA ASN A 170 2.41 -17.51 2.94
C ASN A 170 0.99 -17.04 3.27
N PHE A 171 0.16 -16.74 2.27
CA PHE A 171 -1.16 -16.16 2.47
C PHE A 171 -2.21 -17.23 2.71
N ASP A 172 -3.19 -16.89 3.55
CA ASP A 172 -4.43 -17.63 3.66
C ASP A 172 -5.41 -17.19 2.55
N PRO A 173 -6.53 -17.92 2.34
CA PRO A 173 -7.57 -17.49 1.38
C PRO A 173 -8.26 -16.16 1.73
N ARG A 174 -8.17 -15.71 2.98
CA ARG A 174 -8.70 -14.42 3.44
C ARG A 174 -7.63 -13.34 3.42
N MET A 175 -8.06 -12.10 3.21
CA MET A 175 -7.22 -10.94 3.49
C MET A 175 -6.79 -10.96 4.96
N SER A 176 -5.52 -10.67 5.26
CA SER A 176 -4.97 -10.67 6.62
C SER A 176 -3.70 -9.83 6.74
N TRP A 177 -3.27 -9.57 7.98
CA TRP A 177 -1.99 -8.91 8.30
C TRP A 177 -0.78 -9.50 7.57
N LYS A 178 -0.81 -10.80 7.22
CA LYS A 178 0.26 -11.48 6.48
C LYS A 178 0.56 -10.86 5.12
N MET A 179 -0.37 -10.09 4.57
CA MET A 179 -0.26 -9.40 3.28
C MET A 179 0.25 -7.96 3.42
N GLU A 180 0.35 -7.45 4.64
CA GLU A 180 0.87 -6.13 4.95
C GLU A 180 2.39 -6.08 4.76
N THR A 181 2.87 -4.96 4.22
CA THR A 181 4.28 -4.69 3.99
C THR A 181 4.65 -3.38 4.65
N LEU A 182 5.94 -3.14 4.88
CA LEU A 182 6.38 -1.79 5.28
C LEU A 182 5.99 -0.73 4.23
N GLY A 183 5.90 -1.12 2.95
CA GLY A 183 5.40 -0.23 1.90
C GLY A 183 3.93 0.15 2.04
N SER A 184 3.07 -0.74 2.54
CA SER A 184 1.64 -0.43 2.74
C SER A 184 1.43 0.40 3.98
N ILE A 185 2.23 0.16 5.03
CA ILE A 185 2.32 1.04 6.21
C ILE A 185 2.71 2.47 5.77
N LEU A 186 3.75 2.63 4.93
CA LEU A 186 4.08 3.98 4.45
C LEU A 186 3.01 4.59 3.53
N LEU A 187 2.31 3.77 2.74
CA LEU A 187 1.19 4.23 1.92
C LEU A 187 0.05 4.76 2.79
N HIS A 188 -0.25 4.11 3.91
CA HIS A 188 -1.16 4.60 4.94
C HIS A 188 -0.71 5.99 5.42
N GLU A 189 0.54 6.12 5.89
CA GLU A 189 1.05 7.39 6.42
C GLU A 189 1.03 8.53 5.39
N TYR A 190 1.24 8.23 4.11
CA TYR A 190 1.15 9.24 3.06
C TYR A 190 -0.26 9.85 2.95
N THR A 191 -1.30 9.10 3.33
CA THR A 191 -2.67 9.62 3.27
C THR A 191 -2.98 10.64 4.35
N HIS A 192 -2.28 10.61 5.48
CA HIS A 192 -2.36 11.64 6.50
C HIS A 192 -1.72 12.96 6.05
N TYR A 193 -0.85 12.96 5.02
CA TYR A 193 -0.20 14.20 4.61
C TYR A 193 -1.15 15.11 3.81
N THR A 194 -1.68 16.14 4.46
CA THR A 194 -2.66 17.09 3.91
C THR A 194 -2.29 17.59 2.52
N ASN A 195 -1.06 18.10 2.36
CA ASN A 195 -0.60 18.68 1.09
C ASN A 195 -0.49 17.65 -0.05
N LEU A 196 -0.50 16.36 0.26
CA LEU A 196 -0.45 15.29 -0.72
C LEU A 196 -1.84 14.85 -1.17
N VAL A 197 -2.82 14.83 -0.26
CA VAL A 197 -4.15 14.25 -0.52
C VAL A 197 -5.27 15.27 -0.68
N ALA A 198 -5.06 16.52 -0.25
CA ALA A 198 -6.03 17.61 -0.38
C ALA A 198 -5.50 18.70 -1.33
N PRO A 199 -6.16 18.97 -2.48
CA PRO A 199 -7.24 18.18 -3.10
C PRO A 199 -6.74 16.84 -3.67
N PRO A 200 -7.62 15.83 -3.88
CA PRO A 200 -9.07 15.93 -4.07
C PRO A 200 -9.90 15.81 -2.80
N LEU A 201 -9.31 15.39 -1.68
CA LEU A 201 -10.02 15.39 -0.40
C LEU A 201 -10.17 16.81 0.12
N ASP A 202 -11.11 17.00 1.05
CA ASP A 202 -11.28 18.28 1.75
C ASP A 202 -10.18 18.51 2.79
N LYS A 203 -9.61 17.41 3.31
CA LYS A 203 -8.53 17.37 4.31
C LYS A 203 -7.78 16.03 4.24
N GLU A 204 -6.76 15.86 5.05
CA GLU A 204 -6.11 14.59 5.32
C GLU A 204 -7.06 13.48 5.81
N THR A 205 -6.63 12.23 5.69
CA THR A 205 -7.30 11.11 6.32
C THR A 205 -7.05 11.09 7.83
N ASP A 206 -7.95 10.45 8.57
CA ASP A 206 -7.80 10.08 9.97
C ASP A 206 -7.73 8.54 10.09
N ASP A 207 -7.53 8.05 11.31
CA ASP A 207 -7.60 6.64 11.64
C ASP A 207 -8.95 6.26 12.27
N LEU A 208 -9.93 6.00 11.42
CA LEU A 208 -11.31 5.78 11.84
C LEU A 208 -11.67 4.29 11.97
N ALA A 209 -10.92 3.44 11.27
CA ALA A 209 -10.99 1.98 11.37
C ALA A 209 -9.64 1.36 11.04
N TYR A 210 -9.19 0.44 11.90
CA TYR A 210 -7.90 -0.22 11.81
C TYR A 210 -8.01 -1.68 11.41
N GLY A 211 -6.99 -2.15 10.70
CA GLY A 211 -6.84 -3.53 10.27
C GLY A 211 -7.83 -3.91 9.18
N VAL A 212 -7.53 -4.99 8.47
CA VAL A 212 -8.32 -5.35 7.29
C VAL A 212 -9.78 -5.67 7.64
N SER A 213 -10.06 -6.31 8.77
CA SER A 213 -11.46 -6.58 9.17
C SER A 213 -12.22 -5.33 9.60
N GLY A 214 -11.57 -4.42 10.34
CA GLY A 214 -12.18 -3.16 10.77
C GLY A 214 -12.53 -2.29 9.58
N VAL A 215 -11.60 -2.16 8.64
CA VAL A 215 -11.78 -1.44 7.38
C VAL A 215 -12.91 -2.04 6.54
N ARG A 216 -12.97 -3.37 6.41
CA ARG A 216 -14.03 -4.03 5.61
C ARG A 216 -15.43 -3.87 6.20
N ALA A 217 -15.53 -3.78 7.52
CA ALA A 217 -16.80 -3.53 8.20
C ALA A 217 -17.17 -2.03 8.29
N TYR A 218 -16.25 -1.14 7.89
CA TYR A 218 -16.41 0.30 8.09
C TYR A 218 -17.48 0.92 7.18
N ASP A 219 -18.02 2.06 7.60
CA ASP A 219 -18.99 2.82 6.80
C ASP A 219 -18.31 3.40 5.56
N LYS A 220 -18.66 2.85 4.39
CA LYS A 220 -18.11 3.23 3.08
C LYS A 220 -18.34 4.70 2.74
N SER A 221 -19.34 5.36 3.33
CA SER A 221 -19.57 6.80 3.15
C SER A 221 -18.56 7.68 3.87
N LEU A 222 -17.80 7.11 4.82
CA LEU A 222 -16.73 7.78 5.57
C LEU A 222 -15.34 7.27 5.17
N ALA A 223 -15.25 6.20 4.36
CA ALA A 223 -14.01 5.51 4.05
C ALA A 223 -12.96 6.38 3.34
N THR A 224 -13.35 7.42 2.60
CA THR A 224 -12.40 8.37 1.98
C THR A 224 -11.60 9.18 3.01
N ASN A 225 -12.05 9.22 4.26
CA ASN A 225 -11.35 9.88 5.36
C ASN A 225 -10.60 8.88 6.26
N ASN A 226 -10.48 7.61 5.85
CA ASN A 226 -9.80 6.58 6.63
C ASN A 226 -8.51 6.14 5.93
N ALA A 227 -7.35 6.35 6.55
CA ALA A 227 -6.05 6.02 5.95
C ALA A 227 -5.93 4.54 5.58
N ASP A 228 -6.37 3.68 6.50
CA ASP A 228 -6.28 2.24 6.37
C ASP A 228 -7.16 1.67 5.23
N SER A 229 -8.22 2.39 4.83
CA SER A 229 -9.02 2.03 3.65
C SER A 229 -8.21 2.11 2.35
N TYR A 230 -7.31 3.09 2.23
CA TYR A 230 -6.44 3.23 1.06
C TYR A 230 -5.37 2.14 1.03
N SER A 231 -4.73 1.91 2.18
CA SER A 231 -3.69 0.88 2.31
C SER A 231 -4.23 -0.50 1.95
N TRP A 232 -5.30 -0.96 2.61
CA TRP A 232 -5.84 -2.29 2.40
C TRP A 232 -6.47 -2.50 1.02
N PHE A 233 -7.08 -1.46 0.43
CA PHE A 233 -7.52 -1.51 -0.96
C PHE A 233 -6.35 -1.75 -1.92
N ALA A 234 -5.24 -1.02 -1.75
CA ALA A 234 -4.08 -1.16 -2.61
C ALA A 234 -3.37 -2.51 -2.42
N VAL A 235 -3.30 -3.00 -1.19
CA VAL A 235 -2.77 -4.33 -0.83
C VAL A 235 -3.57 -5.44 -1.52
N GLU A 236 -4.91 -5.41 -1.45
CA GLU A 236 -5.72 -6.44 -2.10
C GLU A 236 -5.60 -6.39 -3.63
N VAL A 237 -5.62 -5.19 -4.24
CA VAL A 237 -5.43 -5.07 -5.70
C VAL A 237 -4.07 -5.63 -6.12
N LEU A 238 -3.00 -5.29 -5.38
CA LEU A 238 -1.65 -5.79 -5.66
C LEU A 238 -1.62 -7.32 -5.63
N TRP A 239 -2.07 -7.92 -4.52
CA TRP A 239 -1.94 -9.36 -4.32
C TRP A 239 -2.90 -10.16 -5.18
N SER A 240 -4.11 -9.66 -5.44
CA SER A 240 -5.02 -10.32 -6.38
C SER A 240 -4.41 -10.44 -7.78
N VAL A 241 -3.63 -9.44 -8.20
CA VAL A 241 -2.93 -9.49 -9.49
C VAL A 241 -1.69 -10.38 -9.44
N ILE A 242 -0.82 -10.21 -8.45
CA ILE A 242 0.44 -10.96 -8.36
C ILE A 242 0.17 -12.45 -8.14
N CYS A 243 -0.76 -12.78 -7.25
CA CYS A 243 -1.09 -14.15 -6.90
C CYS A 243 -2.12 -14.77 -7.87
N SER A 244 -2.80 -13.94 -8.68
CA SER A 244 -3.93 -14.38 -9.53
C SER A 244 -5.06 -15.01 -8.72
N GLU A 245 -5.38 -14.42 -7.57
CA GLU A 245 -6.33 -14.93 -6.58
C GLU A 245 -7.40 -13.88 -6.25
N GLU A 246 -8.59 -14.34 -5.88
CA GLU A 246 -9.62 -13.53 -5.22
C GLU A 246 -9.65 -13.88 -3.74
N TYR A 247 -9.47 -12.89 -2.87
CA TYR A 247 -9.45 -13.11 -1.43
C TYR A 247 -10.82 -12.96 -0.80
N GLU A 248 -11.10 -13.86 0.15
CA GLU A 248 -12.29 -13.85 1.00
C GLU A 248 -12.24 -12.69 2.00
N ASP A 249 -13.42 -12.35 2.55
CA ASP A 249 -13.54 -11.33 3.59
C ASP A 249 -12.81 -11.76 4.87
N PRO A 250 -12.08 -10.85 5.52
CA PRO A 250 -11.36 -11.11 6.76
C PRO A 250 -12.29 -11.35 7.95
N THR A 251 -11.74 -11.95 9.00
CA THR A 251 -12.30 -12.06 10.35
C THR A 251 -11.46 -11.25 11.34
N ASP A 252 -11.91 -11.07 12.58
CA ASP A 252 -11.15 -10.35 13.60
C ASP A 252 -9.75 -10.95 13.82
N ALA A 253 -9.62 -12.27 13.78
CA ALA A 253 -8.33 -12.96 13.95
C ALA A 253 -7.34 -12.69 12.80
N ASP A 254 -7.82 -12.21 11.64
CA ASP A 254 -6.96 -11.87 10.52
C ASP A 254 -6.24 -10.52 10.74
N ASN A 255 -6.56 -9.79 11.83
CA ASN A 255 -5.83 -8.60 12.30
C ASN A 255 -4.77 -8.92 13.38
N ASP A 256 -4.66 -10.17 13.85
CA ASP A 256 -3.75 -10.55 14.95
C ASP A 256 -2.28 -10.57 14.46
N ASP A 257 -1.71 -9.40 14.18
CA ASP A 257 -0.31 -9.23 13.80
C ASP A 257 0.61 -9.48 15.01
N PRO A 258 1.48 -10.51 14.98
CA PRO A 258 2.41 -10.80 16.09
C PRO A 258 3.48 -9.72 16.30
N ASN A 259 3.64 -8.76 15.37
CA ASN A 259 4.56 -7.65 15.55
C ASN A 259 3.98 -6.53 16.43
N CYS A 260 2.65 -6.48 16.59
CA CYS A 260 1.91 -5.49 17.37
C CYS A 260 1.48 -6.09 18.72
N GLU A 261 2.27 -5.88 19.77
CA GLU A 261 2.03 -6.41 21.14
C GLU A 261 2.43 -5.42 22.23
#